data_AF-A0A1G4XAH0-F1
#
_entry.id   AF-A0A1G4XAH0-F1
#
_cell.length_a   1.000
_cell.length_b   1.000
_cell.length_c   1.000
_cell.angle_alpha   90.00
_cell.angle_beta   90.00
_cell.angle_gamma   90.00
#
_symmetry.space_group_name_H-M   'P 1'
#
loop_
_entity.id
_entity.type
_entity.pdbx_description
1 polymer ?
#
loop_
_entity_poly.entity_id
_entity_poly.type
_entity_poly.pdbx_seq_one_letter_code
_entity_poly.pdbx_strand_id
1 'polypeptide(L)' 'MTDRPVLLAAFAATLGVLLGVASVVAGGADDSPGLQGIGVLLVVGSVALLVRYVRRRGTGPS' A
#
# COMPACT_ATOMS: atom_id res chain seq x y z
N MET A 1 19.12 9.98 7.73
CA MET A 1 19.55 8.57 7.81
C MET A 1 18.29 7.72 7.67
N THR A 2 17.87 7.40 6.44
CA THR A 2 16.69 6.56 6.22
C THR A 2 17.03 5.14 6.60
N ASP A 3 16.33 4.60 7.59
CA ASP A 3 16.48 3.20 7.98
C ASP A 3 16.21 2.32 6.75
N ARG A 4 17.19 1.49 6.35
CA ARG A 4 17.02 0.48 5.29
C ARG A 4 15.66 -0.24 5.33
N PRO A 5 15.13 -0.65 6.51
CA PRO A 5 13.83 -1.30 6.56
C PRO A 5 12.64 -0.35 6.30
N VAL A 6 12.76 0.97 6.53
CA VAL A 6 11.75 1.96 6.09
C VAL A 6 11.75 2.08 4.56
N LEU A 7 12.92 2.05 3.92
CA LEU A 7 12.99 2.05 2.45
C LEU A 7 12.33 0.80 1.86
N LEU A 8 12.56 -0.37 2.45
CA LEU A 8 11.91 -1.61 2.02
C LEU A 8 10.38 -1.55 2.21
N ALA A 9 9.91 -1.02 3.34
CA ALA A 9 8.49 -0.84 3.59
C ALA A 9 7.85 0.14 2.58
N ALA A 10 8.51 1.25 2.30
CA ALA A 10 8.05 2.23 1.31
C ALA A 10 8.02 1.64 -0.10
N PHE A 11 9.04 0.87 -0.48
CA PHE A 11 9.08 0.17 -1.76
C PHE A 11 7.94 -0.85 -1.89
N ALA A 12 7.74 -1.70 -0.88
CA ALA A 12 6.65 -2.67 -0.86
C ALA A 12 5.27 -1.99 -0.94
N ALA A 13 5.06 -0.90 -0.20
CA ALA A 13 3.83 -0.13 -0.26
C ALA A 13 3.60 0.49 -1.64
N THR A 14 4.66 0.99 -2.27
CA THR A 14 4.58 1.53 -3.64
C THR A 14 4.15 0.45 -4.64
N LEU A 15 4.76 -0.74 -4.58
CA LEU A 15 4.33 -1.86 -5.42
C LEU A 15 2.87 -2.26 -5.15
N GLY A 16 2.46 -2.31 -3.89
CA GLY A 16 1.08 -2.61 -3.53
C GLY A 16 0.08 -1.59 -4.07
N VAL A 17 0.42 -0.30 -4.03
CA VAL A 17 -0.40 0.77 -4.63
C VAL A 17 -0.47 0.62 -6.15
N LEU A 18 0.66 0.39 -6.83
CA LEU A 18 0.69 0.21 -8.28
C LEU A 18 -0.15 -0.98 -8.73
N LEU A 19 -0.01 -2.12 -8.05
CA LEU A 19 -0.83 -3.31 -8.31
C LEU A 19 -2.31 -3.05 -8.03
N GLY A 20 -2.63 -2.38 -6.92
CA GLY A 20 -4.01 -2.05 -6.57
C GLY A 20 -4.67 -1.13 -7.61
N VAL A 21 -3.97 -0.09 -8.05
CA VAL A 21 -4.43 0.80 -9.13
C VAL A 21 -4.60 0.01 -10.43
N ALA A 22 -3.65 -0.85 -10.79
CA ALA A 22 -3.75 -1.70 -11.97
C ALA A 22 -4.98 -2.62 -11.90
N SER A 23 -5.26 -3.22 -10.73
CA SER A 23 -6.48 -4.01 -10.51
C SER A 23 -7.76 -3.17 -10.64
N VAL A 24 -7.78 -1.93 -10.14
CA VAL A 24 -8.94 -1.05 -10.34
C VAL A 24 -9.17 -0.75 -11.81
N VAL A 25 -8.12 -0.41 -12.56
CA VAL A 25 -8.23 -0.11 -13.99
C VAL A 25 -8.64 -1.37 -14.78
N ALA A 26 -8.00 -2.52 -14.52
CA ALA A 26 -8.33 -3.77 -15.17
C ALA A 26 -9.75 -4.24 -14.84
N GLY A 27 -10.18 -4.11 -13.59
CA GLY A 27 -11.55 -4.42 -13.18
C GLY A 27 -12.57 -3.43 -13.73
N GLY A 28 -12.17 -2.20 -14.04
CA GLY A 28 -12.96 -1.23 -14.80
C GLY A 28 -13.15 -1.65 -16.26
N ALA A 29 -12.07 -2.11 -16.90
CA ALA A 29 -12.11 -2.57 -18.29
C ALA A 29 -12.92 -3.86 -18.49
N ASP A 30 -13.01 -4.69 -17.46
CA ASP A 30 -13.73 -5.98 -17.46
C ASP A 30 -15.12 -5.90 -16.78
N ASP A 31 -15.60 -4.71 -16.43
CA ASP A 31 -16.87 -4.50 -15.68
C ASP A 31 -16.98 -5.39 -14.41
N SER A 32 -15.85 -5.74 -13.81
CA SER A 32 -15.70 -6.68 -12.71
C SER A 32 -15.62 -5.93 -11.38
N PRO A 33 -16.74 -5.72 -10.65
CA PRO A 33 -16.74 -4.94 -9.40
C PRO A 33 -15.87 -5.59 -8.31
N GLY A 34 -15.68 -6.91 -8.36
CA GLY A 34 -14.82 -7.63 -7.41
C GLY A 34 -13.34 -7.24 -7.54
N LEU A 35 -12.80 -7.20 -8.77
CA LEU A 35 -11.40 -6.84 -9.01
C LEU A 35 -11.14 -5.38 -8.67
N GLN A 36 -12.10 -4.49 -8.96
CA GLN A 36 -12.03 -3.09 -8.51
C GLN A 36 -12.01 -2.99 -6.98
N GLY A 37 -12.90 -3.70 -6.31
CA GLY A 37 -12.95 -3.74 -4.84
C GLY A 37 -11.64 -4.23 -4.22
N ILE A 38 -11.07 -5.32 -4.74
CA ILE A 38 -9.76 -5.83 -4.31
C ILE A 38 -8.67 -4.80 -4.56
N GLY A 39 -8.67 -4.15 -5.73
CA GLY A 39 -7.70 -3.11 -6.05
C GLY A 39 -7.72 -1.94 -5.07
N VAL A 40 -8.92 -1.43 -4.74
CA VAL A 40 -9.10 -0.37 -3.74
C VAL A 40 -8.59 -0.81 -2.37
N LEU A 41 -8.97 -2.01 -1.92
CA LEU A 41 -8.51 -2.56 -0.64
C LEU A 41 -6.98 -2.68 -0.59
N LEU A 42 -6.36 -3.09 -1.69
CA LEU A 42 -4.91 -3.22 -1.78
C LEU A 42 -4.20 -1.86 -1.69
N VAL A 43 -4.71 -0.82 -2.37
CA VAL A 43 -4.19 0.55 -2.26
C VAL A 43 -4.30 1.05 -0.82
N VAL A 44 -5.49 1.00 -0.24
CA VAL A 44 -5.75 1.50 1.12
C VAL A 44 -4.93 0.73 2.16
N GLY A 45 -4.91 -0.60 2.06
CA GLY A 45 -4.14 -1.45 2.95
C GLY A 45 -2.64 -1.17 2.88
N SER A 46 -2.09 -1.00 1.69
CA SER A 46 -0.65 -0.68 1.49
C SER A 46 -0.27 0.64 2.17
N VAL A 47 -1.08 1.68 1.98
CA VAL A 47 -0.85 2.99 2.61
C VAL A 47 -0.99 2.91 4.13
N ALA A 48 -2.06 2.28 4.63
CA ALA A 48 -2.32 2.15 6.06
C ALA A 48 -1.19 1.39 6.77
N LEU A 49 -0.68 0.31 6.17
CA LEU A 49 0.42 -0.48 6.72
C LEU A 49 1.73 0.31 6.75
N LEU A 50 2.05 1.07 5.70
CA LEU A 50 3.23 1.94 5.67
C LEU A 50 3.15 3.00 6.77
N VAL A 51 2.01 3.69 6.90
CA VAL A 51 1.80 4.70 7.95
C VAL A 51 1.96 4.09 9.33
N ARG A 52 1.32 2.93 9.58
CA ARG A 52 1.43 2.21 10.85
C ARG A 52 2.87 1.81 11.16
N TYR A 53 3.61 1.35 10.16
CA TYR A 53 5.00 0.97 10.28
C TYR A 53 5.89 2.15 10.68
N VAL A 54 5.77 3.28 9.96
CA VAL A 54 6.56 4.48 10.24
C VAL A 54 6.25 5.03 11.64
N ARG A 55 4.96 5.10 12.02
CA ARG A 55 4.54 5.57 13.35
C ARG A 55 5.15 4.75 14.49
N ARG A 56 5.17 3.42 14.37
CA ARG A 56 5.75 2.53 15.39
C ARG A 56 7.26 2.70 15.55
N ARG A 57 7.95 3.18 14.51
CA ARG A 57 9.39 3.47 14.58
C ARG A 57 9.71 4.87 15.10
N GLY A 58 8.77 5.82 14.98
CA GLY A 58 8.94 7.19 15.47
C GLY A 58 8.71 7.36 16.98
N THR A 59 7.96 6.47 17.63
CA THR A 59 7.69 6.52 19.08
C THR A 59 8.67 5.66 19.89
N GLY A 60 9.96 5.99 19.86
CA GLY A 60 10.93 5.49 20.85
C GLY A 60 10.69 6.14 22.23
N PRO A 61 10.99 5.47 23.36
CA PRO A 61 10.65 5.95 24.70
C PRO A 61 11.31 7.31 24.98
N SER A 62 10.46 8.30 25.28
CA SER A 62 10.81 9.64 25.77
C SER A 62 11.24 9.61 27.23
#